data_AF-A0A2V9VS43-F1
#
_entry.id   AF-A0A2V9VS43-F1
#
_cell.length_a   1.000
_cell.length_b   1.000
_cell.length_c   1.000
_cell.angle_alpha   90.00
_cell.angle_beta   90.00
_cell.angle_gamma   90.00
#
_symmetry.space_group_name_H-M   'P 1'
#
loop_
_entity.id
_entity.type
_entity.pdbx_description
1 polymer ?
#
loop_
_entity_poly.entity_id
_entity_poly.type
_entity_poly.pdbx_seq_one_letter_code
_entity_poly.pdbx_strand_id
1 'polypeptide(L)'
;MAENTHTPANTLTVTDNRTNKTYTIPVDKGTIRAMDLRQIKTTSDDFGLMTYDPAFMNTASCKSSITYIDGDKGILRYRGYPIEVLAERCTFLEVAYLLMFGELPTET
;
A
#
# COMPACT_ATOMS: atom_id res chain seq x y z
N MET A 1 37.37 13.32 -8.04
CA MET A 1 36.14 13.70 -8.76
C MET A 1 35.00 13.10 -7.97
N ALA A 2 34.14 13.93 -7.36
CA ALA A 2 33.07 13.45 -6.49
C ALA A 2 31.90 12.98 -7.35
N GLU A 3 31.56 11.69 -7.26
CA GLU A 3 30.35 11.14 -7.86
C GLU A 3 29.13 11.76 -7.20
N ASN A 4 28.37 12.51 -7.99
CA ASN A 4 27.12 13.12 -7.57
C ASN A 4 26.05 12.02 -7.54
N THR A 5 25.96 11.26 -6.45
CA THR A 5 24.91 10.25 -6.24
C THR A 5 23.58 10.97 -5.97
N HIS A 6 22.95 11.49 -7.01
CA HIS A 6 21.60 12.01 -6.92
C HIS A 6 20.64 10.82 -6.87
N THR A 7 20.37 10.31 -5.67
CA THR A 7 19.26 9.39 -5.45
C THR A 7 18.00 10.13 -5.90
N PRO A 8 17.27 9.64 -6.93
CA PRO A 8 16.07 10.31 -7.40
C PRO A 8 15.08 10.41 -6.23
N ALA A 9 14.53 11.61 -6.02
CA ALA A 9 13.52 11.82 -5.01
C ALA A 9 12.35 10.85 -5.24
N ASN A 10 11.85 10.22 -4.17
CA ASN A 10 10.74 9.26 -4.25
C ASN A 10 9.39 9.99 -4.38
N THR A 11 9.23 10.73 -5.48
CA THR A 11 8.10 11.60 -5.75
C THR A 11 7.63 11.45 -7.20
N LEU A 12 6.36 11.78 -7.43
CA LEU A 12 5.74 11.88 -8.73
C LEU A 12 5.50 13.36 -9.05
N THR A 13 5.95 13.80 -10.23
CA THR A 13 5.64 15.13 -10.75
C THR A 13 4.41 15.05 -11.65
N VAL A 14 3.38 15.84 -11.33
CA VAL A 14 2.12 15.91 -12.09
C VAL A 14 1.93 17.33 -12.61
N THR A 15 1.72 17.47 -13.92
CA THR A 15 1.37 18.74 -14.54
C THR A 15 -0.09 18.71 -14.98
N ASP A 16 -0.90 19.65 -14.47
CA ASP A 16 -2.28 19.83 -14.90
C ASP A 16 -2.34 20.81 -16.07
N ASN A 17 -2.47 20.30 -17.29
CA ASN A 17 -2.50 21.11 -18.52
C ASN A 17 -3.68 22.11 -18.58
N ARG A 18 -4.74 21.92 -17.79
CA ARG A 18 -5.86 22.86 -17.73
C ARG A 18 -5.44 24.18 -17.07
N THR A 19 -4.44 24.13 -16.18
CA THR A 19 -3.96 25.27 -15.41
C THR A 19 -2.46 25.57 -15.62
N ASN A 20 -1.75 24.70 -16.33
CA ASN A 20 -0.29 24.69 -16.50
C ASN A 20 0.50 24.67 -15.17
N LYS A 21 -0.13 24.22 -14.08
CA LYS A 21 0.51 24.08 -12.77
C LYS A 21 1.14 22.71 -12.63
N THR A 22 2.30 22.67 -11.97
CA THR A 22 3.02 21.44 -11.65
C THR A 22 3.03 21.21 -10.15
N TYR A 23 2.82 19.95 -9.78
CA TYR A 23 2.70 19.47 -8.42
C TYR A 23 3.68 18.32 -8.19
N THR A 24 4.22 18.22 -6.97
CA THR A 24 5.10 17.13 -6.55
C THR A 24 4.37 16.33 -5.47
N ILE A 25 4.15 15.05 -5.74
CA ILE A 25 3.39 14.15 -4.87
C ILE A 25 4.35 13.09 -4.32
N PRO A 26 4.39 12.86 -2.99
CA PRO A 26 5.25 11.83 -2.43
C PRO A 26 4.74 10.42 -2.80
N VAL A 27 5.68 9.51 -3.07
CA VAL A 27 5.39 8.08 -3.23
C VAL A 27 5.85 7.37 -1.96
N ASP A 28 5.01 6.49 -1.41
CA ASP A 28 5.36 5.61 -0.29
C ASP A 28 4.84 4.20 -0.59
N LYS A 29 5.71 3.19 -0.43
CA LYS A 29 5.39 1.77 -0.68
C LYS A 29 4.71 1.51 -2.04
N GLY A 30 5.15 2.22 -3.07
CA GLY A 30 4.58 2.13 -4.44
C GLY A 30 3.19 2.75 -4.58
N THR A 31 2.74 3.55 -3.61
CA THR A 31 1.43 4.22 -3.62
C THR A 31 1.58 5.74 -3.44
N ILE A 32 0.59 6.50 -3.90
CA ILE A 32 0.40 7.90 -3.51
C ILE A 32 -0.82 7.99 -2.59
N ARG A 33 -0.90 9.02 -1.75
CA ARG A 33 -2.14 9.29 -1.02
C ARG A 33 -3.13 10.00 -1.94
N ALA A 34 -4.33 9.44 -2.11
CA ALA A 34 -5.37 10.06 -2.93
C ALA A 34 -5.70 11.50 -2.48
N MET A 35 -5.62 11.78 -1.18
CA MET A 35 -5.84 13.13 -0.63
C MET A 35 -4.82 14.16 -1.12
N ASP A 36 -3.61 13.75 -1.52
CA ASP A 36 -2.60 14.66 -2.03
C ASP A 36 -3.00 15.21 -3.41
N LEU A 37 -3.88 14.54 -4.15
CA LEU A 37 -4.42 15.06 -5.42
C LEU A 37 -5.37 16.24 -5.22
N ARG A 38 -5.91 16.44 -4.02
CA ARG A 38 -6.86 17.51 -3.72
C ARG A 38 -6.27 18.92 -3.89
N GLN A 39 -4.94 19.05 -3.85
CA GLN A 39 -4.25 20.31 -4.13
C GLN A 39 -4.35 20.73 -5.60
N ILE A 40 -4.68 19.79 -6.50
CA ILE A 40 -4.86 20.03 -7.93
C ILE A 40 -6.28 20.55 -8.14
N LYS A 41 -6.39 21.83 -8.49
CA LYS A 41 -7.66 22.56 -8.60
C LYS A 41 -7.70 23.37 -9.87
N THR A 42 -8.86 23.42 -10.51
CA THR A 42 -9.09 24.24 -11.70
C THR A 42 -9.53 25.66 -11.35
N THR A 43 -10.30 25.82 -10.27
CA THR A 43 -10.76 27.11 -9.74
C THR A 43 -10.53 27.17 -8.22
N SER A 44 -10.69 28.34 -7.61
CA SER A 44 -10.54 28.51 -6.15
C SER A 44 -11.54 27.68 -5.36
N ASP A 45 -12.76 27.56 -5.90
CA ASP A 45 -13.91 26.95 -5.23
C ASP A 45 -14.01 25.44 -5.50
N ASP A 46 -13.09 24.92 -6.30
CA ASP A 46 -12.96 23.50 -6.59
C ASP A 46 -12.61 22.73 -5.32
N PHE A 47 -13.29 21.59 -5.11
CA PHE A 47 -13.00 20.69 -4.02
C PHE A 47 -11.59 20.09 -4.14
N GLY A 48 -11.08 19.96 -5.37
CA GLY A 48 -9.80 19.34 -5.72
C GLY A 48 -9.99 18.01 -6.45
N LEU A 49 -8.97 17.61 -7.22
CA LEU A 49 -8.98 16.37 -7.99
C LEU A 49 -9.20 15.15 -7.09
N MET A 50 -10.10 14.27 -7.53
CA MET A 50 -10.42 13.01 -6.86
C MET A 50 -10.02 11.84 -7.77
N THR A 51 -9.64 10.73 -7.15
CA THR A 51 -9.45 9.45 -7.85
C THR A 51 -10.81 8.81 -8.12
N TYR A 52 -11.02 8.30 -9.33
CA TYR A 52 -12.16 7.46 -9.66
C TYR A 52 -11.66 6.05 -9.97
N ASP A 53 -11.87 5.12 -9.04
CA ASP A 53 -11.41 3.73 -9.12
C ASP A 53 -12.53 2.79 -8.64
N PRO A 54 -13.49 2.43 -9.52
CA PRO A 54 -14.58 1.53 -9.17
C PRO A 54 -14.06 0.20 -8.61
N ALA A 55 -14.65 -0.24 -7.50
CA ALA A 55 -14.25 -1.44 -6.77
C ALA A 55 -12.81 -1.44 -6.18
N PHE A 56 -12.12 -0.30 -6.17
CA PHE A 56 -10.80 -0.13 -5.54
C PHE A 56 -9.70 -1.06 -6.09
N MET A 57 -9.77 -1.43 -7.38
CA MET A 57 -8.84 -2.38 -7.97
C MET A 57 -7.39 -1.89 -7.98
N ASN A 58 -7.17 -0.56 -7.96
CA ASN A 58 -5.86 0.06 -7.91
C ASN A 58 -5.73 1.04 -6.73
N THR A 59 -6.45 0.78 -5.64
CA THR A 59 -6.42 1.61 -4.43
C THR A 59 -6.07 0.76 -3.21
N ALA A 60 -4.88 0.98 -2.64
CA ALA A 60 -4.52 0.40 -1.35
C ALA A 60 -5.29 1.12 -0.22
N SER A 61 -6.35 0.50 0.28
CA SER A 61 -7.27 1.10 1.28
C SER A 61 -6.69 1.15 2.69
N CYS A 62 -5.80 0.23 3.04
CA CYS A 62 -5.18 0.18 4.36
C CYS A 62 -3.76 -0.41 4.32
N LYS A 63 -3.00 -0.17 5.39
CA LYS A 63 -1.79 -0.92 5.70
C LYS A 63 -2.19 -2.10 6.58
N SER A 64 -1.82 -3.32 6.18
CA SER A 64 -2.07 -4.53 6.95
C SER A 64 -0.77 -5.30 7.19
N SER A 65 -0.71 -6.01 8.31
CA SER A 65 0.33 -6.98 8.64
C SER A 65 -0.24 -8.38 8.91
N ILE A 66 -1.50 -8.62 8.50
CA ILE A 66 -2.24 -9.86 8.80
C ILE A 66 -1.97 -10.92 7.73
N THR A 67 -2.33 -10.63 6.47
CA THR A 67 -2.27 -11.59 5.37
C THR A 67 -1.60 -10.97 4.16
N TYR A 68 -0.81 -11.76 3.45
CA TYR A 68 -0.22 -11.40 2.16
C TYR A 68 -0.59 -12.45 1.11
N ILE A 69 -0.93 -11.97 -0.10
CA ILE A 69 -1.32 -12.79 -1.24
C ILE A 69 -0.54 -12.32 -2.47
N ASP A 70 0.07 -13.25 -3.18
CA ASP A 70 0.62 -13.06 -4.53
C ASP A 70 0.04 -14.17 -5.41
N GLY A 71 -1.00 -13.83 -6.18
CA GLY A 71 -1.73 -14.79 -7.00
C GLY A 71 -0.90 -15.37 -8.14
N ASP A 72 -0.04 -14.56 -8.75
CA ASP A 72 0.82 -14.96 -9.87
C ASP A 72 1.84 -16.01 -9.42
N LYS A 73 2.34 -15.89 -8.18
CA LYS A 73 3.26 -16.87 -7.59
C LYS A 73 2.57 -17.96 -6.76
N GLY A 74 1.25 -17.91 -6.60
CA GLY A 74 0.50 -18.83 -5.75
C GLY A 74 0.88 -18.74 -4.26
N ILE A 75 1.27 -17.57 -3.77
CA ILE A 75 1.68 -17.36 -2.37
C ILE A 75 0.50 -16.88 -1.54
N LEU A 76 0.26 -17.54 -0.41
CA LEU A 76 -0.62 -17.08 0.65
C LEU A 76 0.13 -17.19 1.99
N ARG A 77 0.18 -16.09 2.75
CA ARG A 77 0.85 -16.05 4.06
C ARG A 77 -0.01 -15.40 5.13
N TYR A 78 -0.04 -16.00 6.32
CA TYR A 78 -0.61 -15.40 7.53
C TYR A 78 0.51 -15.02 8.49
N ARG A 79 0.58 -13.74 8.87
CA ARG A 79 1.66 -13.17 9.71
C ARG A 79 3.07 -13.54 9.23
N GLY A 80 3.25 -13.73 7.92
CA GLY A 80 4.52 -14.10 7.30
C GLY A 80 4.74 -15.62 7.12
N TYR A 81 3.97 -16.48 7.79
CA TYR A 81 4.05 -17.93 7.64
C TYR A 81 3.33 -18.40 6.36
N PRO A 82 3.94 -19.27 5.54
CA PRO A 82 3.25 -19.92 4.41
C PRO A 82 2.02 -20.71 4.89
N ILE A 83 0.93 -20.63 4.13
CA ILE A 83 -0.35 -21.25 4.54
C ILE A 83 -0.25 -22.77 4.69
N GLU A 84 0.53 -23.43 3.85
CA GLU A 84 0.77 -24.87 3.86
C GLU A 84 1.44 -25.32 5.15
N VAL A 85 2.38 -24.52 5.68
CA VAL A 85 3.07 -24.82 6.95
C VAL A 85 2.08 -24.73 8.11
N LEU A 86 1.21 -23.72 8.11
CA LEU A 86 0.18 -23.57 9.15
C LEU A 86 -0.85 -24.69 9.07
N ALA A 87 -1.26 -25.09 7.87
CA ALA A 87 -2.25 -26.15 7.69
C ALA A 87 -1.73 -27.53 8.11
N GLU A 88 -0.45 -27.82 7.90
CA GLU A 88 0.16 -29.10 8.28
C GLU A 88 0.51 -29.19 9.77
N ARG A 89 0.82 -28.06 10.41
CA ARG A 89 1.46 -28.04 11.74
C ARG A 89 0.66 -27.35 12.85
N CYS A 90 -0.38 -26.59 12.51
CA CYS A 90 -1.15 -25.84 13.48
C CYS A 90 -2.63 -26.24 13.44
N THR A 91 -3.25 -26.21 14.60
CA THR A 91 -4.70 -26.28 14.76
C THR A 91 -5.36 -24.96 14.36
N PHE A 92 -6.66 -25.02 14.09
CA PHE A 92 -7.45 -23.81 13.80
C PHE A 92 -7.33 -22.76 14.91
N LEU A 93 -7.34 -23.16 16.19
CA LEU A 93 -7.29 -22.21 17.31
C LEU A 93 -5.93 -21.51 17.42
N GLU A 94 -4.83 -22.20 17.12
CA GLU A 94 -3.49 -21.58 17.09
C GLU A 94 -3.39 -20.57 15.95
N VAL A 95 -3.96 -20.87 14.78
CA VAL A 95 -4.01 -19.91 13.66
C VAL A 95 -4.93 -18.73 13.98
N ALA A 96 -6.07 -18.95 14.63
CA ALA A 96 -6.95 -17.86 15.07
C ALA A 96 -6.23 -16.94 16.07
N TYR A 97 -5.48 -17.52 17.01
CA TYR A 97 -4.62 -16.78 17.93
C TYR A 97 -3.56 -15.96 17.18
N LEU A 98 -2.83 -16.57 16.24
CA LEU A 98 -1.84 -15.91 15.39
C LEU A 98 -2.42 -14.71 14.64
N LEU A 99 -3.59 -14.85 14.04
CA LEU A 99 -4.24 -13.77 13.29
C LEU A 99 -4.61 -12.61 14.22
N MET A 100 -5.14 -12.91 15.41
CA MET A 100 -5.55 -11.91 16.39
C MET A 100 -4.36 -11.18 17.03
N PHE A 101 -3.37 -11.93 17.50
CA PHE A 101 -2.31 -11.41 18.38
C PHE A 101 -0.98 -11.17 17.66
N GLY A 102 -0.79 -11.70 16.46
CA GLY A 102 0.39 -11.45 15.63
C GLY A 102 1.47 -12.53 15.71
N GLU A 103 1.45 -13.35 16.75
CA GLU A 103 2.44 -14.41 17.01
C GLU A 103 1.72 -15.72 17.38
N LEU A 104 2.39 -16.86 17.16
CA LEU A 104 1.85 -18.16 17.55
C LEU A 104 1.78 -18.26 19.08
N PRO A 105 0.80 -18.98 19.64
CA PRO A 105 0.74 -19.19 21.08
C PRO A 105 1.99 -19.96 21.55
N THR A 106 2.44 -19.66 22.76
CA THR A 106 3.45 -20.49 23.46
C THR A 106 2.72 -21.59 24.22
N GLU A 107 3.36 -22.76 24.38
CA GLU A 107 2.81 -23.81 25.25
C GLU A 107 2.62 -23.23 26.66
N THR A 108 1.38 -23.26 27.15
CA THR A 108 1.01 -22.99 28.55
C THR A 108 1.20 -24.23 29.41
#